data_AF-A0A1X0C0J5-F1
#
_entry.id   AF-A0A1X0C0J5-F1
#
_cell.length_a   1.000
_cell.length_b   1.000
_cell.length_c   1.000
_cell.angle_alpha   90.00
_cell.angle_beta   90.00
_cell.angle_gamma   90.00
#
_symmetry.space_group_name_H-M   'P 1'
#
loop_
_entity.id
_entity.type
_entity.pdbx_description
1 polymer ?
#
loop_
_entity_poly.entity_id
_entity_poly.type
_entity_poly.pdbx_seq_one_letter_code
_entity_poly.pdbx_strand_id
1 'polypeptide(L)'
;MTYGDLNVVTAEVRRSADQMQVVADEAAKSRAAVADSVSTQGAAWKQAGTPGFGKFIGILETQAQRLRADLTDLSDKLRAAADAYDRQDHEAGAALDSAVRYD
;
A
#
# COMPACT_ATOMS: atom_id res chain seq x y z
N MET A 1 -15.94 19.91 18.15
CA MET A 1 -15.97 18.64 17.41
C MET A 1 -15.17 17.66 18.24
N THR A 2 -15.84 16.88 19.09
CA THR A 2 -15.21 15.84 19.90
C THR A 2 -14.89 14.69 18.97
N TYR A 3 -13.60 14.47 18.70
CA TYR A 3 -13.14 13.21 18.11
C TYR A 3 -13.51 12.12 19.13
N GLY A 4 -14.48 11.26 18.80
CA GLY A 4 -14.78 10.10 19.65
C GLY A 4 -13.52 9.25 19.76
N ASP A 5 -13.26 8.70 20.96
CA ASP A 5 -12.08 7.89 21.24
C ASP A 5 -11.98 6.76 20.21
N LEU A 6 -11.04 6.92 19.28
CA LEU A 6 -10.71 5.95 18.26
C LEU A 6 -9.78 4.95 18.92
N ASN A 7 -10.33 3.81 19.36
CA ASN A 7 -9.52 2.70 19.85
C ASN A 7 -8.80 2.05 18.66
N VAL A 8 -7.53 2.41 18.46
CA VAL A 8 -6.70 1.92 17.36
C VAL A 8 -5.68 0.92 17.90
N VAL A 9 -5.79 -0.34 17.47
CA VAL A 9 -4.78 -1.36 17.77
C VAL A 9 -3.62 -1.19 16.79
N THR A 10 -2.49 -0.63 17.25
CA THR A 10 -1.34 -0.34 16.39
C THR A 10 -0.77 -1.58 15.69
N ALA A 11 -0.92 -2.76 16.30
CA ALA A 11 -0.58 -4.04 15.68
C ALA A 11 -1.44 -4.36 14.44
N GLU A 12 -2.72 -3.99 14.41
CA GLU A 12 -3.61 -4.18 13.25
C GLU A 12 -3.29 -3.19 12.13
N VAL A 13 -2.86 -1.97 12.48
CA VAL A 13 -2.38 -0.97 11.50
C VAL A 13 -1.10 -1.46 10.82
N ARG A 14 -0.14 -1.98 11.60
CA ARG A 14 1.10 -2.58 11.06
C ARG A 14 0.80 -3.80 10.19
N ARG A 15 -0.11 -4.68 10.63
CA ARG A 15 -0.56 -5.84 9.85
C ARG A 15 -1.19 -5.43 8.52
N SER A 16 -1.98 -4.36 8.51
CA SER A 16 -2.59 -3.83 7.29
C SER A 16 -1.55 -3.29 6.31
N ALA A 17 -0.50 -2.61 6.83
CA ALA A 17 0.63 -2.17 6.02
C ALA A 17 1.38 -3.34 5.37
N ASP A 18 1.66 -4.41 6.14
CA ASP A 18 2.32 -5.61 5.62
C ASP A 18 1.47 -6.33 4.55
N GLN A 19 0.14 -6.38 4.75
CA GLN A 19 -0.78 -6.95 3.76
C GLN A 19 -0.81 -6.15 2.46
N MET A 20 -0.70 -4.83 2.51
CA MET A 20 -0.65 -3.99 1.31
C MET A 20 0.60 -4.26 0.48
N GLN A 21 1.73 -4.56 1.12
CA GLN A 21 2.96 -4.93 0.43
C GLN A 21 2.80 -6.28 -0.31
N VAL A 22 2.15 -7.26 0.32
CA VAL A 22 1.82 -8.55 -0.34
C VAL A 22 0.88 -8.35 -1.53
N VAL A 23 -0.16 -7.51 -1.40
CA VAL A 23 -1.08 -7.20 -2.50
C VAL A 23 -0.35 -6.49 -3.65
N ALA A 24 0.56 -5.57 -3.34
CA ALA A 24 1.37 -4.89 -4.35
C ALA A 24 2.22 -5.89 -5.16
N ASP A 25 2.88 -6.82 -4.47
CA ASP A 25 3.71 -7.85 -5.10
C ASP A 25 2.89 -8.80 -5.97
N GLU A 26 1.72 -9.22 -5.50
CA GLU A 26 0.84 -10.13 -6.25
C GLU A 26 0.23 -9.44 -7.50
N ALA A 27 -0.15 -8.17 -7.36
CA ALA A 27 -0.61 -7.36 -8.49
C ALA A 27 0.51 -7.17 -9.54
N ALA A 28 1.76 -6.99 -9.10
CA ALA A 28 2.91 -6.89 -9.99
C ALA A 28 3.16 -8.20 -10.76
N LYS A 29 3.12 -9.35 -10.07
CA LYS A 29 3.28 -10.68 -10.70
C LYS A 29 2.17 -10.99 -11.70
N SER A 30 0.92 -10.75 -11.34
CA SER A 30 -0.24 -10.97 -12.22
C SER A 30 -0.12 -10.15 -13.51
N ARG A 31 0.32 -8.89 -13.40
CA ARG A 31 0.54 -8.03 -14.58
C ARG A 31 1.71 -8.48 -15.44
N ALA A 32 2.82 -8.90 -14.85
CA ALA A 32 3.95 -9.47 -15.60
C ALA A 32 3.50 -10.70 -16.40
N ALA A 33 2.71 -11.59 -15.80
CA ALA A 33 2.15 -12.75 -16.49
C ALA A 33 1.22 -12.37 -17.65
N VAL A 34 0.41 -11.30 -17.49
CA VAL A 34 -0.42 -10.77 -18.59
C VAL A 34 0.46 -10.20 -19.70
N ALA A 35 1.48 -9.39 -19.38
CA ALA A 35 2.39 -8.83 -20.38
C ALA A 35 3.10 -9.93 -21.18
N ASP A 36 3.62 -10.97 -20.49
CA ASP A 36 4.24 -12.13 -21.13
C ASP A 36 3.24 -12.86 -22.04
N SER A 37 2.05 -13.20 -21.54
CA SER A 37 1.00 -13.88 -22.32
C SER A 37 0.64 -13.09 -23.57
N VAL A 38 0.44 -11.78 -23.45
CA VAL A 38 0.09 -10.90 -24.56
C VAL A 38 1.26 -10.79 -25.56
N SER A 39 2.52 -10.71 -25.09
CA SER A 39 3.70 -10.66 -25.97
C SER A 39 3.86 -11.91 -26.85
N THR A 40 3.43 -13.08 -26.37
CA THR A 40 3.53 -14.35 -27.12
C THR A 40 2.48 -14.49 -28.23
N GLN A 41 1.45 -13.64 -28.27
CA GLN A 41 0.36 -13.68 -29.28
C GLN A 41 0.73 -13.00 -30.61
N GLY A 42 1.99 -13.14 -31.06
CA GLY A 42 2.58 -12.40 -32.19
C GLY A 42 1.80 -12.44 -33.52
N ALA A 43 0.97 -13.45 -33.76
CA ALA A 43 0.13 -13.55 -34.96
C ALA A 43 -1.06 -12.57 -34.95
N ALA A 44 -1.69 -12.35 -33.79
CA ALA A 44 -2.79 -11.39 -33.64
C ALA A 44 -2.28 -9.94 -33.81
N TRP A 45 -1.07 -9.65 -33.31
CA TRP A 45 -0.48 -8.30 -33.35
C TRP A 45 -0.03 -7.86 -34.74
N LYS A 46 0.45 -8.78 -35.58
CA LYS A 46 0.77 -8.51 -36.98
C LYS A 46 -0.45 -8.02 -37.78
N GLN A 47 -1.65 -8.43 -37.37
CA GLN A 47 -2.89 -8.07 -38.04
C GLN A 47 -3.46 -6.71 -37.60
N ALA A 48 -3.14 -6.25 -36.37
CA ALA A 48 -3.73 -5.05 -35.76
C ALA A 48 -2.86 -3.78 -35.80
N GLY A 49 -1.61 -3.87 -36.26
CA GLY A 49 -0.68 -2.73 -36.31
C GLY A 49 0.16 -2.58 -35.04
N THR A 50 1.41 -3.00 -35.14
CA THR A 50 2.44 -3.07 -34.08
C THR A 50 2.60 -1.81 -33.19
N PRO A 51 2.40 -0.56 -33.67
CA PRO A 51 2.55 0.63 -32.82
C PRO A 51 1.52 0.73 -31.68
N GLY A 52 0.29 0.26 -31.89
CA GLY A 52 -0.77 0.30 -30.87
C GLY A 52 -0.45 -0.62 -29.68
N PHE A 53 0.20 -1.75 -29.95
CA PHE A 53 0.65 -2.70 -28.94
C PHE A 53 1.73 -2.12 -28.03
N GLY A 54 2.77 -1.50 -28.60
CA GLY A 54 3.82 -0.86 -27.81
C GLY A 54 3.27 0.23 -26.88
N LYS A 55 2.28 1.00 -27.36
CA LYS A 55 1.59 2.00 -26.54
C LYS A 55 0.75 1.37 -25.42
N PHE A 56 0.06 0.27 -25.70
CA PHE A 56 -0.73 -0.47 -24.70
C PHE A 56 0.14 -1.04 -23.58
N ILE A 57 1.26 -1.69 -23.92
CA ILE A 57 2.22 -2.21 -22.94
C ILE A 57 2.81 -1.08 -22.10
N GLY A 58 3.25 0.02 -22.73
CA GLY A 58 3.79 1.17 -21.99
C GLY A 58 2.77 1.80 -21.01
N ILE A 59 1.48 1.81 -21.37
CA ILE A 59 0.41 2.25 -20.44
C ILE A 59 0.27 1.28 -19.27
N LEU A 60 0.28 -0.04 -19.51
CA LEU A 60 0.18 -1.04 -18.44
C LEU A 60 1.36 -0.97 -17.47
N GLU A 61 2.58 -0.81 -17.98
CA GLU A 61 3.80 -0.63 -17.19
C GLU A 61 3.73 0.64 -16.34
N THR A 62 3.33 1.77 -16.94
CA THR A 62 3.17 3.04 -16.22
C THR A 62 2.14 2.93 -15.09
N GLN A 63 1.00 2.29 -15.35
CA GLN A 63 -0.02 2.07 -14.33
C GLN A 63 0.47 1.14 -13.22
N ALA A 64 1.30 0.13 -13.54
CA ALA A 64 1.85 -0.78 -12.54
C ALA A 64 2.85 -0.07 -11.62
N GLN A 65 3.73 0.75 -12.19
CA GLN A 65 4.67 1.56 -11.42
C GLN A 65 3.96 2.53 -10.49
N ARG A 66 2.91 3.20 -10.99
CA ARG A 66 2.09 4.10 -10.17
C ARG A 66 1.39 3.38 -9.02
N LEU A 67 0.77 2.23 -9.29
CA LEU A 67 0.13 1.42 -8.25
C LEU A 67 1.12 0.97 -7.17
N ARG A 68 2.34 0.57 -7.57
CA ARG A 68 3.40 0.20 -6.62
C ARG A 68 3.82 1.38 -5.75
N ALA A 69 3.97 2.56 -6.35
CA ALA A 69 4.31 3.78 -5.62
C ALA A 69 3.21 4.16 -4.61
N ASP A 70 1.94 4.16 -5.05
CA ASP A 70 0.80 4.51 -4.20
C ASP A 70 0.66 3.54 -3.01
N LEU A 71 0.88 2.23 -3.22
CA LEU A 71 0.83 1.23 -2.15
C LEU A 71 2.02 1.35 -1.17
N THR A 72 3.20 1.74 -1.67
CA THR A 72 4.36 1.99 -0.80
C THR A 72 4.11 3.21 0.09
N ASP A 73 3.65 4.32 -0.49
CA ASP A 73 3.29 5.54 0.25
C ASP A 73 2.19 5.28 1.29
N LEU A 74 1.19 4.48 0.95
CA LEU A 74 0.15 4.08 1.90
C LEU A 74 0.71 3.23 3.05
N SER A 75 1.59 2.27 2.76
CA SER A 75 2.27 1.46 3.78
C SER A 75 3.09 2.34 4.74
N ASP A 76 3.82 3.33 4.22
CA ASP A 76 4.64 4.23 5.02
C ASP A 76 3.77 5.14 5.91
N LYS A 77 2.65 5.63 5.37
CA LYS A 77 1.66 6.41 6.14
C LYS A 77 1.04 5.59 7.27
N LEU A 78 0.72 4.32 7.03
CA LEU A 78 0.20 3.44 8.07
C LEU A 78 1.24 3.19 9.17
N ARG A 79 2.51 2.99 8.82
CA ARG A 79 3.59 2.87 9.82
C ARG A 79 3.75 4.14 10.64
N ALA A 80 3.79 5.30 9.98
CA ALA A 80 3.88 6.59 10.67
C ALA A 80 2.68 6.85 11.60
N ALA A 81 1.48 6.45 11.20
CA ALA A 81 0.28 6.55 12.04
C ALA A 81 0.38 5.62 13.26
N ALA A 82 0.81 4.37 13.08
CA ALA A 82 1.02 3.43 14.19
C ALA A 82 2.04 3.98 15.22
N ASP A 83 3.14 4.57 14.75
CA ASP A 83 4.16 5.15 15.63
C ASP A 83 3.65 6.39 16.37
N ALA A 84 2.75 7.17 15.75
CA ALA A 84 2.09 8.30 16.41
C ALA A 84 1.13 7.84 17.50
N TYR A 85 0.36 6.78 17.26
CA TYR A 85 -0.54 6.19 18.27
C TYR A 85 0.24 5.57 19.43
N ASP A 86 1.30 4.80 19.16
CA ASP A 86 2.16 4.23 20.22
C ASP A 86 2.76 5.34 21.11
N ARG A 87 3.13 6.49 20.53
CA ARG A 87 3.63 7.64 21.29
C ARG A 87 2.54 8.28 22.15
N GLN A 88 1.34 8.48 21.60
CA GLN A 88 0.21 9.04 22.34
C GLN A 88 -0.17 8.17 23.53
N ASP A 89 -0.24 6.84 23.33
CA ASP A 89 -0.53 5.89 24.41
C ASP A 89 0.53 5.95 25.51
N HIS A 90 1.81 6.03 25.14
CA HIS A 90 2.89 6.14 26.12
C HIS A 90 2.86 7.46 26.90
N GLU A 91 2.59 8.58 26.23
CA GLU A 91 2.45 9.90 26.87
C GLU A 91 1.21 9.97 27.80
N ALA A 92 0.08 9.43 27.35
CA ALA A 92 -1.14 9.35 28.15
C ALA A 92 -0.97 8.43 29.37
N GLY A 93 -0.32 7.27 29.18
CA GLY A 93 0.01 6.35 30.27
C GLY A 93 0.95 6.98 31.31
N ALA A 94 1.97 7.72 30.86
CA ALA A 94 2.87 8.44 31.76
C ALA A 94 2.16 9.57 32.54
N ALA A 95 1.25 10.29 31.89
CA ALA A 95 0.43 11.31 32.56
C ALA A 95 -0.48 10.68 33.64
N LEU A 96 -1.13 9.55 33.35
CA LEU A 96 -1.94 8.82 34.32
C LEU A 96 -1.11 8.28 35.50
N ASP A 97 0.06 7.69 35.25
CA ASP A 97 0.96 7.18 36.31
C ASP A 97 1.49 8.33 37.20
N SER A 98 1.72 9.52 36.62
CA SER A 98 2.09 10.71 37.39
C SER A 98 0.95 11.27 38.23
N ALA A 99 -0.29 11.21 37.75
CA ALA A 99 -1.47 11.66 38.49
C ALA A 99 -1.75 10.73 39.69
N VAL A 100 -1.64 9.41 39.49
CA VAL A 100 -1.85 8.42 40.55
C VAL A 100 -0.78 8.46 41.64
N ARG A 101 0.46 8.90 41.34
CA ARG A 101 1.53 9.04 42.34
C ARG A 101 1.37 10.25 43.28
N TYR A 102 0.51 11.21 42.95
CA TYR A 102 0.33 12.45 43.70
C TYR A 102 -1.02 12.53 44.45
N ASP A 103 -1.83 11.47 44.40
CA ASP A 103 -2.97 11.21 45.29
C ASP A 103 -2.58 10.19 46.38
#